data_AF-A0AAJ4XM38-F1
#
_entry.id   AF-A0AAJ4XM38-F1
#
_cell.length_a   1.000
_cell.length_b   1.000
_cell.length_c   1.000
_cell.angle_alpha   90.00
_cell.angle_beta   90.00
_cell.angle_gamma   90.00
#
_symmetry.space_group_name_H-M   'P 1'
#
loop_
_entity.id
_entity.type
_entity.pdbx_description
1 polymer ?
#
loop_
_entity_poly.entity_id
_entity_poly.type
_entity_poly.pdbx_seq_one_letter_code
_entity_poly.pdbx_strand_id
1 'polypeptide(L)'
;MSETRSRPLASLHASSPSYQPLIPTALLPYIAFVLLSSVFLSAFYFTTLPKKKSISVTEIVVGILASLQAGLGVVALFNAVGVYV
;
A
#
# COMPACT_ATOMS: atom_id res chain seq x y z
N MET A 1 -31.24 -22.21 -38.11
CA MET A 1 -29.91 -21.94 -38.69
C MET A 1 -29.23 -20.92 -37.78
N SER A 2 -28.73 -21.40 -36.64
CA SER A 2 -28.23 -20.56 -35.54
C SER A 2 -26.79 -20.18 -35.82
N GLU A 3 -26.57 -18.91 -36.10
CA GLU A 3 -25.27 -18.29 -36.26
C GLU A 3 -24.45 -18.48 -34.98
N THR A 4 -23.54 -19.45 -34.99
CA THR A 4 -22.61 -19.71 -33.88
C THR A 4 -21.68 -18.51 -33.78
N ARG A 5 -22.08 -17.52 -32.99
CA ARG A 5 -21.32 -16.29 -32.74
C ARG A 5 -19.97 -16.67 -32.14
N SER A 6 -18.92 -16.69 -32.94
CA SER A 6 -17.55 -16.90 -32.50
C SER A 6 -17.24 -15.89 -31.40
N ARG A 7 -17.00 -16.35 -30.16
CA ARG A 7 -16.64 -15.52 -29.00
C ARG A 7 -15.15 -15.69 -28.70
N PRO A 8 -14.25 -15.14 -29.53
CA PRO A 8 -12.80 -15.34 -29.40
C PRO A 8 -12.26 -14.86 -28.05
N LEU A 9 -12.88 -13.83 -27.47
CA LEU A 9 -12.52 -13.30 -26.15
C LEU A 9 -12.86 -14.29 -25.02
N ALA A 10 -13.95 -15.03 -25.14
CA ALA A 10 -14.35 -16.00 -24.12
C ALA A 10 -13.41 -17.22 -24.11
N SER A 11 -12.99 -17.69 -25.29
CA SER A 11 -12.00 -18.77 -25.39
C SER A 11 -10.63 -18.36 -24.87
N LEU A 12 -10.19 -17.13 -25.16
CA LEU A 12 -8.93 -16.58 -24.66
C LEU A 12 -8.95 -16.37 -23.13
N HIS A 13 -10.08 -15.90 -22.58
CA HIS A 13 -10.25 -15.76 -21.14
C HIS A 13 -10.21 -17.13 -20.44
N ALA A 14 -10.88 -18.14 -21.00
CA ALA A 14 -10.91 -19.48 -20.43
C ALA A 14 -9.53 -20.17 -20.41
N SER A 15 -8.66 -19.84 -21.36
CA SER A 15 -7.28 -20.36 -21.40
C SER A 15 -6.28 -19.55 -20.57
N SER A 16 -6.70 -18.41 -20.01
CA SER A 16 -5.82 -17.53 -19.24
C SER A 16 -5.69 -18.02 -17.80
N PRO A 17 -4.50 -17.88 -17.17
CA PRO A 17 -4.32 -18.26 -15.78
C PRO A 17 -5.16 -17.36 -14.86
N SER A 18 -5.63 -17.94 -13.74
CA SER A 18 -6.33 -17.17 -12.72
C SER A 18 -5.45 -16.07 -12.15
N TYR A 19 -6.06 -14.92 -11.84
CA TYR A 19 -5.38 -13.79 -11.23
C TYR A 19 -4.73 -14.20 -9.90
N GLN A 20 -3.44 -13.93 -9.77
CA GLN A 20 -2.70 -14.10 -8.52
C GLN A 20 -2.33 -12.72 -8.00
N PRO A 21 -2.80 -12.33 -6.81
CA PRO A 21 -2.47 -11.03 -6.24
C PRO A 21 -0.99 -10.99 -5.90
N LEU A 22 -0.33 -9.87 -6.23
CA LEU A 22 1.08 -9.66 -5.91
C LEU A 22 1.34 -9.68 -4.39
N ILE A 23 0.36 -9.22 -3.60
CA ILE A 23 0.42 -9.20 -2.13
C ILE A 23 -0.77 -10.00 -1.60
N PRO A 24 -0.53 -11.12 -0.89
CA PRO A 24 -1.58 -11.87 -0.22
C PRO A 24 -2.32 -11.01 0.81
N THR A 25 -3.64 -11.10 0.82
CA THR A 25 -4.50 -10.30 1.72
C THR A 25 -4.22 -10.55 3.20
N ALA A 26 -3.79 -11.77 3.56
CA ALA A 26 -3.41 -12.13 4.91
C ALA A 26 -2.19 -11.35 5.44
N LEU A 27 -1.33 -10.83 4.57
CA LEU A 27 -0.13 -10.07 4.95
C LEU A 27 -0.38 -8.58 5.12
N LEU A 28 -1.45 -8.06 4.50
CA LEU A 28 -1.82 -6.64 4.56
C LEU A 28 -1.92 -6.06 5.98
N PRO A 29 -2.56 -6.71 6.98
CA PRO A 29 -2.65 -6.13 8.32
C PRO A 29 -1.29 -6.00 9.00
N TYR A 30 -0.37 -6.95 8.77
CA TYR A 30 0.98 -6.89 9.31
C TYR A 30 1.81 -5.78 8.65
N ILE A 31 1.70 -5.62 7.33
CA ILE A 31 2.32 -4.52 6.59
C ILE A 31 1.80 -3.19 7.12
N ALA A 32 0.48 -3.02 7.23
CA ALA A 32 -0.14 -1.82 7.76
C ALA A 32 0.36 -1.51 9.17
N PHE A 33 0.41 -2.50 10.05
CA PHE A 33 0.87 -2.33 11.43
C PHE A 33 2.32 -1.82 11.51
N VAL A 34 3.24 -2.43 10.75
CA VAL A 34 4.65 -2.03 10.75
C VAL A 34 4.82 -0.62 10.18
N LEU A 35 4.17 -0.32 9.06
CA LEU A 35 4.29 0.99 8.41
C LEU A 35 3.69 2.10 9.26
N LEU A 36 2.47 1.93 9.79
CA LEU A 36 1.82 2.94 10.63
C LEU A 36 2.55 3.14 11.96
N SER A 37 3.08 2.08 12.58
CA SER A 37 3.85 2.21 13.81
C SER A 37 5.11 3.04 13.60
N SER A 38 5.82 2.80 12.49
CA SER A 38 7.01 3.59 12.14
C SER A 38 6.68 5.05 11.82
N VAL A 39 5.56 5.31 11.16
CA VAL A 39 5.05 6.67 10.92
C VAL A 39 4.73 7.37 12.24
N PHE A 40 4.06 6.68 13.16
CA PHE A 40 3.77 7.21 14.49
C PHE A 40 5.06 7.57 15.24
N LEU A 41 6.08 6.70 15.22
CA LEU A 41 7.39 6.98 15.83
C LEU A 41 8.08 8.18 15.17
N SER A 42 8.04 8.28 13.85
CA SER A 42 8.65 9.39 13.10
C SER A 42 7.93 10.71 13.39
N ALA A 43 6.60 10.69 13.45
CA ALA A 43 5.79 11.85 13.81
C ALA A 43 6.04 12.26 15.27
N PHE A 44 6.16 11.31 16.19
CA PHE A 44 6.53 11.57 17.59
C PHE A 44 7.93 12.20 17.66
N TYR A 45 8.93 11.62 17.00
CA TYR A 45 10.28 12.16 16.96
C TYR A 45 10.31 13.62 16.49
N PHE A 46 9.54 13.96 15.45
CA PHE A 46 9.50 15.32 14.91
C PHE A 46 8.68 16.32 15.71
N THR A 47 7.60 15.89 16.35
CA THR A 47 6.64 16.80 16.99
C THR A 47 6.90 16.95 18.48
N THR A 48 7.47 15.94 19.14
CA THR A 48 7.53 15.87 20.60
C THR A 48 8.94 16.05 21.17
N LEU A 49 10.01 15.82 20.38
CA LEU A 49 11.38 16.06 20.84
C LEU A 49 11.86 17.49 20.52
N PRO A 50 12.58 18.15 21.44
CA PRO A 50 13.09 19.49 21.22
C PRO A 50 14.10 19.50 20.06
N LYS A 51 13.75 20.20 18.98
CA LYS A 51 14.59 20.30 17.79
C LYS A 51 15.77 21.23 18.03
N LYS A 52 16.92 20.91 17.41
CA LYS A 52 17.99 21.89 17.23
C LYS A 52 17.51 22.98 16.26
N LYS A 53 17.95 24.23 16.49
CA LYS A 53 17.41 25.48 15.90
C LYS A 53 17.49 25.61 14.36
N SER A 54 17.95 24.58 13.64
CA SER A 54 18.17 24.62 12.18
C SER A 54 17.66 23.36 11.52
N ILE A 55 16.96 23.51 10.39
CA ILE A 55 16.53 22.41 9.54
C ILE A 55 17.76 21.64 9.06
N SER A 56 17.83 20.37 9.40
CA SER A 56 18.90 19.47 8.98
C SER A 56 18.47 18.67 7.76
N VAL A 57 19.41 18.32 6.87
CA VAL A 57 19.16 17.43 5.71
C VAL A 57 18.51 16.11 6.16
N THR A 58 18.88 15.61 7.34
CA THR A 58 18.27 14.41 7.93
C THR A 58 16.77 14.58 8.17
N GLU A 59 16.30 15.76 8.57
CA GLU A 59 14.87 16.01 8.78
C GLU A 59 14.09 15.94 7.46
N ILE A 60 14.69 16.42 6.37
CA ILE A 60 14.07 16.35 5.04
C ILE A 60 13.96 14.88 4.60
N VAL A 61 15.04 14.12 4.73
CA VAL A 61 15.05 12.69 4.34
C VAL A 61 14.04 11.89 5.17
N VAL A 62 14.02 12.07 6.49
CA VAL A 62 13.08 11.37 7.36
C VAL A 62 11.64 11.83 7.09
N GLY A 63 11.41 13.10 6.75
CA GLY A 63 10.10 13.59 6.33
C GLY A 63 9.58 12.94 5.05
N ILE A 64 10.44 12.78 4.04
CA ILE A 64 10.09 12.09 2.79
C ILE A 64 9.79 10.61 3.05
N LEU A 65 10.64 9.93 3.81
CA LEU A 65 10.43 8.53 4.19
C LEU A 65 9.13 8.34 4.97
N ALA A 66 8.86 9.21 5.95
CA ALA A 66 7.64 9.18 6.74
C ALA A 66 6.40 9.41 5.87
N SER A 67 6.47 10.32 4.88
CA SER A 67 5.38 10.57 3.93
C SER A 67 5.07 9.33 3.07
N LEU A 68 6.10 8.70 2.50
CA LEU A 68 5.94 7.46 1.72
C LEU A 68 5.35 6.34 2.58
N GLN A 69 5.86 6.19 3.80
CA GLN A 69 5.43 5.15 4.72
C GLN A 69 3.99 5.37 5.21
N ALA A 70 3.57 6.62 5.39
CA ALA A 70 2.19 6.98 5.72
C ALA A 70 1.24 6.62 4.57
N GLY A 71 1.58 7.00 3.33
CA GLY A 71 0.76 6.67 2.16
C GLY A 71 0.60 5.16 1.97
N LEU A 72 1.71 4.43 1.95
CA LEU A 72 1.70 2.96 1.79
C LEU A 72 0.99 2.26 2.94
N GLY A 73 1.19 2.72 4.17
CA GLY A 73 0.56 2.13 5.34
C GLY A 73 -0.95 2.33 5.37
N VAL A 74 -1.45 3.50 4.98
CA VAL A 74 -2.90 3.77 4.93
C VAL A 74 -3.57 2.92 3.84
N VAL A 75 -2.96 2.81 2.65
CA VAL A 75 -3.47 1.93 1.57
C VAL A 75 -3.48 0.47 2.03
N ALA A 76 -2.43 0.00 2.71
CA ALA A 76 -2.39 -1.35 3.27
C ALA A 76 -3.46 -1.57 4.34
N LEU A 77 -3.70 -0.58 5.22
CA LEU A 77 -4.74 -0.65 6.25
C LEU A 77 -6.13 -0.75 5.63
N PHE A 78 -6.42 0.08 4.63
CA PHE A 78 -7.74 0.12 3.98
C PHE A 78 -8.02 -1.20 3.25
N ASN A 79 -7.01 -1.77 2.59
CA ASN A 79 -7.12 -3.08 1.99
C ASN A 79 -7.22 -4.21 3.04
N ALA A 80 -6.60 -4.07 4.22
CA ALA A 80 -6.72 -5.04 5.30
C ALA A 80 -8.12 -5.06 5.95
N VAL A 81 -8.80 -3.90 6.06
CA VAL A 81 -10.17 -3.81 6.61
C VAL A 81 -11.28 -4.11 5.58
N GLY A 82 -10.91 -4.43 4.34
CA GLY A 82 -11.85 -4.86 3.30
C GLY A 82 -12.56 -3.72 2.56
N VAL A 83 -12.01 -2.50 2.59
CA VAL A 83 -12.52 -1.39 1.75
C VAL A 83 -12.16 -1.60 0.27
N TYR A 84 -11.06 -2.33 -0.01
CA TYR A 84 -10.55 -2.67 -1.34
C TYR A 84 -10.53 -1.47 -2.30
N VAL A 85 -9.45 -0.68 -2.21
CA VAL A 85 -9.20 0.49 -3.08
C VAL A 85 -8.48 0.07 -4.35
#